data_AF-A0A6P8HMV9-F1
#
_entry.id   AF-A0A6P8HMV9-F1
#
_cell.length_a   1.000
_cell.length_b   1.000
_cell.length_c   1.000
_cell.angle_alpha   90.00
_cell.angle_beta   90.00
_cell.angle_gamma   90.00
#
_symmetry.space_group_name_H-M   'P 1'
#
loop_
_entity.id
_entity.type
_entity.pdbx_description
1 polymer ?
#
loop_
_entity_poly.entity_id
_entity_poly.type
_entity_poly.pdbx_seq_one_letter_code
_entity_poly.pdbx_strand_id
1 'polypeptide(L)'
;MKTALVIVLIILVFVPEAYPIKCYVCQSSDGNCKTGEKDCTSLVDTCLKTVVGKSVTKSCTTSDGCDLAKSACDKSGECKTYCCKKDLCNGSLNLKPLAATVFLAPVAAVVLYLM
;
A
#
# COMPACT_ATOMS: atom_id res chain seq x y z
N MET A 1 4.51 -8.60 -38.59
CA MET A 1 3.53 -7.51 -38.35
C MET A 1 2.46 -7.90 -37.33
N LYS A 2 1.74 -9.02 -37.53
CA LYS A 2 0.70 -9.50 -36.57
C LYS A 2 1.26 -9.85 -35.18
N THR A 3 2.44 -10.45 -35.12
CA THR A 3 3.13 -10.82 -33.87
C THR A 3 3.56 -9.62 -33.04
N ALA A 4 4.02 -8.53 -33.67
CA ALA A 4 4.39 -7.30 -32.99
C ALA A 4 3.17 -6.62 -32.34
N LEU A 5 2.02 -6.63 -33.02
CA LEU A 5 0.75 -6.10 -32.49
C LEU A 5 0.27 -6.88 -31.26
N VAL A 6 0.38 -8.21 -31.30
CA VAL A 6 0.03 -9.08 -30.16
C VAL A 6 0.96 -8.81 -28.97
N ILE A 7 2.27 -8.65 -29.21
CA ILE A 7 3.24 -8.33 -28.14
C ILE A 7 2.92 -6.96 -27.49
N VAL A 8 2.61 -5.94 -28.30
CA VAL A 8 2.25 -4.60 -27.77
C VAL A 8 0.98 -4.65 -26.92
N LEU A 9 -0.05 -5.38 -27.37
CA LEU A 9 -1.29 -5.55 -26.61
C LEU A 9 -1.07 -6.29 -25.28
N ILE A 10 -0.21 -7.31 -25.29
CA ILE A 10 0.18 -8.04 -24.08
C ILE A 10 0.89 -7.09 -23.10
N ILE A 11 1.87 -6.30 -23.56
CA ILE A 11 2.61 -5.36 -22.71
C ILE A 11 1.65 -4.35 -22.03
N LEU A 12 0.68 -3.81 -22.77
CA LEU A 12 -0.31 -2.85 -22.23
C LEU A 12 -1.16 -3.44 -21.10
N VAL A 13 -1.50 -4.74 -21.15
CA VAL A 13 -2.26 -5.42 -20.09
C VAL A 13 -1.42 -5.68 -18.83
N PHE A 14 -0.09 -5.74 -18.97
CA PHE A 14 0.84 -5.96 -17.87
C PHE A 14 1.43 -4.67 -17.29
N VAL A 15 1.05 -3.48 -17.79
CA VAL A 15 1.47 -2.22 -17.15
C VAL A 15 0.71 -2.08 -15.84
N PRO A 16 1.40 -2.06 -14.67
CA PRO A 16 0.73 -1.79 -13.41
C PRO A 16 0.21 -0.36 -13.43
N GLU A 17 -1.10 -0.20 -13.32
CA GLU A 17 -1.72 1.10 -13.18
C GLU A 17 -1.26 1.75 -11.87
N ALA A 18 -0.45 2.80 -11.95
CA ALA A 18 0.01 3.56 -10.80
C ALA A 18 -1.05 4.63 -10.43
N TYR A 19 -2.21 4.18 -9.95
CA TYR A 19 -3.20 5.11 -9.41
C TYR A 19 -2.70 5.70 -8.08
N PRO A 20 -2.84 7.03 -7.88
CA PRO A 20 -2.58 7.63 -6.59
C PRO A 20 -3.49 7.00 -5.53
N ILE A 21 -2.89 6.46 -4.47
CA ILE A 21 -3.66 5.88 -3.36
C ILE A 21 -4.23 6.98 -2.47
N LYS A 22 -5.35 6.71 -1.81
CA LYS A 22 -5.92 7.60 -0.81
C LYS A 22 -5.50 7.20 0.61
N CYS A 23 -5.15 8.14 1.47
CA CYS A 23 -4.82 7.86 2.89
C CYS A 23 -5.54 8.83 3.82
N TYR A 24 -5.72 8.43 5.09
CA TYR A 24 -6.03 9.41 6.13
C TYR A 24 -4.76 10.20 6.49
N VAL A 25 -4.87 11.52 6.54
CA VAL A 25 -3.82 12.45 6.99
C VAL A 25 -4.35 13.26 8.16
N CYS A 26 -4.02 12.82 9.37
CA CYS A 26 -4.59 13.36 10.60
C CYS A 26 -3.69 13.12 11.80
N GLN A 27 -3.96 13.84 12.88
CA GLN A 27 -3.32 13.66 14.18
C GLN A 27 -4.39 13.65 15.27
N SER A 28 -4.24 12.77 16.26
CA SER A 28 -5.02 12.76 17.50
C SER A 28 -4.07 12.54 18.68
N SER A 29 -4.31 13.24 19.79
CA SER A 29 -3.63 13.01 21.07
C SER A 29 -4.22 11.85 21.86
N ASP A 30 -5.45 11.43 21.55
CA ASP A 30 -6.12 10.33 22.22
C ASP A 30 -6.88 9.46 21.22
N GLY A 31 -6.34 8.27 20.95
CA GLY A 31 -6.97 7.28 20.11
C GLY A 31 -6.77 7.49 18.60
N ASN A 32 -7.51 6.70 17.81
CA ASN A 32 -7.37 6.64 16.36
C ASN A 32 -8.14 7.79 15.67
N CYS A 33 -7.57 8.42 14.64
CA CYS A 33 -8.25 9.41 13.80
C CYS A 33 -8.60 8.84 12.41
N LYS A 34 -9.75 9.19 11.84
CA LYS A 34 -10.19 8.80 10.50
C LYS A 34 -10.73 10.00 9.72
N THR A 35 -9.97 11.08 9.72
CA THR A 35 -10.29 12.35 9.05
C THR A 35 -9.15 12.72 8.10
N GLY A 36 -9.38 13.75 7.26
CA GLY A 36 -8.34 14.25 6.36
C GLY A 36 -7.97 13.25 5.26
N GLU A 37 -8.97 12.63 4.62
CA GLU A 37 -8.75 11.80 3.44
C GLU A 37 -8.03 12.61 2.36
N LYS A 38 -6.94 12.08 1.84
CA LYS A 38 -6.10 12.76 0.86
C LYS A 38 -5.59 11.77 -0.17
N ASP A 39 -5.76 12.13 -1.44
CA ASP A 39 -5.07 11.47 -2.54
C ASP A 39 -3.58 11.77 -2.43
N CYS A 40 -2.78 10.73 -2.24
CA CYS A 40 -1.34 10.83 -2.19
C CYS A 40 -0.80 11.01 -3.62
N THR A 41 0.29 11.76 -3.80
CA THR A 41 0.90 11.86 -5.13
C THR A 41 1.54 10.53 -5.51
N SER A 42 1.76 10.29 -6.80
CA SER A 42 2.35 9.05 -7.32
C SER A 42 3.73 8.71 -6.73
N LEU A 43 4.43 9.71 -6.19
CA LEU A 43 5.72 9.53 -5.52
C LEU A 43 5.60 9.07 -4.06
N VAL A 44 4.48 9.33 -3.38
CA VAL A 44 4.22 8.95 -1.98
C VAL A 44 3.09 7.93 -1.89
N ASP A 45 3.32 6.76 -2.46
CA ASP A 45 2.37 5.67 -2.68
C ASP A 45 2.05 4.79 -1.45
N THR A 46 2.35 5.26 -0.23
CA THR A 46 2.24 4.46 1.00
C THR A 46 1.52 5.23 2.10
N CYS A 47 0.51 4.62 2.72
CA CYS A 47 -0.11 5.18 3.91
C CYS A 47 0.70 4.81 5.15
N LEU A 48 1.09 5.80 5.95
CA LEU A 48 1.75 5.61 7.25
C LEU A 48 0.77 5.87 8.39
N LYS A 49 0.92 5.10 9.47
CA LYS A 49 0.33 5.36 10.79
C LYS A 49 1.40 5.14 11.85
N THR A 50 1.65 6.17 12.66
CA THR A 50 2.55 6.13 13.81
C THR A 50 1.74 6.27 15.09
N VAL A 51 2.05 5.45 16.09
CA VAL A 51 1.39 5.43 17.40
C VAL A 51 2.43 5.63 18.48
N VAL A 52 2.26 6.63 19.33
CA VAL A 52 3.12 6.94 20.48
C VAL A 52 2.23 7.03 21.71
N GLY A 53 2.26 6.03 22.60
CA GLY A 53 1.27 5.90 23.67
C GLY A 53 -0.16 5.84 23.12
N LYS A 54 -0.98 6.86 23.39
CA LYS A 54 -2.34 7.01 22.84
C LYS A 54 -2.42 7.91 21.61
N SER A 55 -1.36 8.67 21.33
CA SER A 55 -1.32 9.60 20.21
C SER A 55 -1.15 8.83 18.90
N VAL A 56 -1.88 9.27 17.87
CA VAL A 56 -1.84 8.69 16.53
C VAL A 56 -1.59 9.79 15.51
N THR A 57 -0.62 9.57 14.63
CA THR A 57 -0.36 10.43 13.47
C THR A 57 -0.43 9.59 12.21
N LYS A 58 -1.04 10.12 11.15
CA LYS A 58 -1.20 9.47 9.86
C LYS A 58 -0.81 10.39 8.72
N SER A 59 -0.17 9.86 7.69
CA SER A 59 0.31 10.62 6.54
C SER A 59 0.47 9.76 5.29
N CYS A 60 0.61 10.42 4.13
CA CYS A 60 1.20 9.82 2.94
C CYS A 60 2.74 9.81 3.08
N THR A 61 3.39 8.76 2.59
CA THR A 61 4.86 8.63 2.53
C THR A 61 5.27 7.77 1.34
N THR A 62 6.56 7.71 1.06
CA THR A 62 7.18 6.68 0.20
C THR A 62 7.35 5.38 0.99
N SER A 63 7.59 4.26 0.28
CA SER A 63 7.94 2.98 0.91
C SER A 63 9.22 3.09 1.75
N ASP A 64 10.27 3.72 1.23
CA ASP A 64 11.52 3.94 1.97
C ASP A 64 11.32 4.81 3.21
N GLY A 65 10.47 5.84 3.11
CA GLY A 65 10.13 6.69 4.25
C GLY A 65 9.37 5.93 5.33
N CYS A 66 8.50 5.00 4.94
CA CYS A 66 7.88 4.07 5.88
C CYS A 66 8.92 3.17 6.57
N ASP A 67 9.83 2.54 5.81
CA ASP A 67 10.84 1.63 6.36
C ASP A 67 11.79 2.34 7.32
N LEU A 68 12.13 3.60 7.01
CA LEU A 68 12.92 4.45 7.87
C LEU A 68 12.16 4.82 9.15
N ALA A 69 10.87 5.18 9.06
CA ALA A 69 10.03 5.45 10.23
C ALA A 69 9.89 4.21 11.13
N LYS A 70 9.73 3.02 10.53
CA LYS A 70 9.69 1.75 11.25
C LYS A 70 11.02 1.46 11.93
N SER A 71 12.13 1.58 11.22
CA SER A 71 13.47 1.40 11.79
C SER A 71 13.75 2.36 12.94
N ALA A 72 13.29 3.62 12.84
CA ALA A 72 13.44 4.61 13.90
C ALA A 72 12.60 4.27 15.14
N CYS A 73 11.34 3.87 14.95
CA CYS A 73 10.46 3.47 16.06
C CYS A 73 10.92 2.18 16.74
N ASP A 74 11.35 1.18 15.97
CA ASP A 74 11.85 -0.09 16.50
C ASP A 74 13.12 0.13 17.34
N LYS A 75 13.97 1.09 16.95
CA LYS A 75 15.17 1.48 17.71
C LYS A 75 14.86 2.26 18.97
N SER A 76 13.86 3.16 18.95
CA SER A 76 13.49 3.93 20.16
C SER A 76 12.71 3.08 21.15
N GLY A 77 11.90 2.13 20.69
CA GLY A 77 10.99 1.35 21.53
C GLY A 77 9.77 2.14 22.04
N GLU A 78 9.64 3.42 21.66
CA GLU A 78 8.62 4.33 22.18
C GLU A 78 7.38 4.42 21.28
N CYS A 79 7.44 3.85 20.08
CA CYS A 79 6.38 3.98 19.09
C CYS A 79 6.16 2.72 18.26
N LYS A 80 4.99 2.66 17.61
CA LYS A 80 4.62 1.60 16.67
C LYS A 80 4.23 2.22 15.34
N THR A 81 4.81 1.73 14.26
CA THR A 81 4.49 2.16 12.89
C THR A 81 3.80 1.07 12.11
N TYR A 82 2.92 1.48 11.19
CA TYR A 82 2.18 0.61 10.30
C TYR A 82 2.11 1.26 8.93
N CYS A 83 2.37 0.44 7.91
CA CYS A 83 2.35 0.90 6.53
C CYS A 83 1.55 -0.05 5.66
N CYS A 84 0.90 0.51 4.66
CA CYS A 84 0.07 -0.24 3.73
C CYS A 84 -0.15 0.56 2.43
N LYS A 85 -0.43 -0.17 1.34
CA LYS A 85 -0.58 0.38 -0.02
C LYS A 85 -1.97 0.08 -0.60
N LYS A 86 -3.01 0.56 0.07
CA LYS A 86 -4.42 0.49 -0.37
C LYS A 86 -5.15 1.73 0.14
N ASP A 87 -6.23 2.10 -0.54
CA ASP A 87 -7.02 3.24 -0.12
C ASP A 87 -7.48 3.12 1.34
N LEU A 88 -7.22 4.20 2.08
CA LEU A 88 -7.61 4.43 3.47
C LEU A 88 -7.17 3.33 4.44
N CYS A 89 -6.19 2.51 4.06
CA CYS A 89 -5.79 1.31 4.80
C CYS A 89 -5.19 1.63 6.17
N ASN A 90 -4.66 2.84 6.36
CA ASN A 90 -4.17 3.32 7.66
C ASN A 90 -5.31 3.69 8.62
N GLY A 91 -6.59 3.48 8.25
CA GLY A 91 -7.77 3.69 9.09
C GLY A 91 -7.96 2.65 10.20
N SER A 92 -7.48 1.42 9.98
CA SER A 92 -7.77 0.27 10.84
C SER A 92 -7.06 0.32 12.21
N LEU A 93 -7.68 -0.31 13.21
CA LEU A 93 -6.97 -0.81 14.38
C LEU A 93 -6.17 -2.03 13.92
N ASN A 94 -4.92 -2.14 14.35
CA ASN A 94 -3.96 -3.07 13.77
C ASN A 94 -4.36 -4.53 14.05
N LEU A 95 -5.09 -5.14 13.12
CA LEU A 95 -5.36 -6.57 13.07
C LEU A 95 -4.40 -7.17 12.05
N LYS A 96 -3.62 -8.19 12.45
CA LYS A 96 -2.73 -8.89 11.53
C LYS A 96 -3.58 -9.48 10.39
N PRO A 97 -3.29 -9.18 9.12
CA PRO A 97 -4.02 -9.79 8.01
C PRO A 97 -3.70 -11.29 7.98
N LEU A 98 -4.74 -12.12 8.02
CA LEU A 98 -4.64 -13.53 7.69
C LEU A 98 -4.30 -13.61 6.20
N ALA A 99 -3.18 -14.25 5.85
CA ALA A 99 -2.73 -14.35 4.48
C ALA A 99 -3.76 -15.11 3.64
N ALA A 100 -4.52 -14.41 2.80
CA ALA A 100 -5.34 -15.01 1.77
C ALA A 100 -4.45 -15.24 0.53
N THR A 101 -3.89 -16.44 0.41
CA THR A 101 -3.20 -16.88 -0.80
C THR A 101 -4.22 -17.06 -1.93
N VAL A 102 -4.25 -16.12 -2.87
CA VAL A 102 -5.05 -16.24 -4.10
C VAL A 102 -4.23 -17.03 -5.12
N PHE A 103 -4.78 -18.16 -5.60
CA PHE A 103 -4.18 -19.08 -6.56
C PHE A 103 -4.05 -18.44 -7.96
N LEU A 104 -2.83 -18.37 -8.51
CA LEU A 104 -2.52 -17.96 -9.89
C LEU A 104 -2.75 -19.08 -10.94
N ALA A 105 -3.68 -19.99 -10.69
CA ALA A 105 -3.93 -21.14 -11.56
C ALA A 105 -4.41 -20.81 -13.00
N PRO A 106 -5.17 -19.73 -13.30
CA PRO A 106 -5.77 -19.60 -14.63
C PRO A 106 -4.82 -19.08 -15.72
N VAL A 107 -3.67 -18.48 -15.38
CA VAL A 107 -2.77 -17.89 -16.38
C VAL A 107 -2.01 -18.96 -17.17
N ALA A 108 -1.62 -20.06 -16.52
CA ALA A 108 -0.90 -21.16 -17.18
C ALA A 108 -1.77 -21.93 -18.19
N ALA A 109 -3.08 -22.04 -17.91
CA ALA A 109 -4.01 -22.77 -18.79
C ALA A 109 -4.23 -22.05 -20.13
N VAL A 110 -4.24 -20.71 -20.13
CA VAL A 110 -4.39 -19.92 -21.36
C VAL A 110 -3.16 -20.04 -22.27
N VAL A 111 -1.95 -20.13 -21.69
CA VAL A 111 -0.71 -20.30 -22.45
C VAL A 111 -0.65 -21.67 -23.12
N LEU A 112 -1.07 -22.74 -22.43
CA LEU A 112 -1.08 -24.10 -22.98
C LEU A 112 -2.17 -24.33 -24.03
N TYR A 113 -3.29 -23.60 -23.97
CA TYR A 113 -4.37 -23.71 -24.95
C TYR A 113 -4.05 -23.00 -26.29
N LEU A 114 -3.09 -22.07 -26.29
CA LEU A 114 -2.71 -21.27 -27.45
C LEU A 114 -1.39 -21.72 -28.12
N MET A 115 -0.76 -22.79 -27.62
CA MET A 115 0.43 -23.43 -28.20
C MET A 115 0.08 -24.68 -29.00
#